data_AF-A0A0M9ENN0-F1
#
_entry.id   AF-A0A0M9ENN0-F1
#
_cell.length_a   1.000
_cell.length_b   1.000
_cell.length_c   1.000
_cell.angle_alpha   90.00
_cell.angle_beta   90.00
_cell.angle_gamma   90.00
#
_symmetry.space_group_name_H-M   'P 1'
#
loop_
_entity.id
_entity.type
_entity.pdbx_description
1 polymer ?
#
loop_
_entity_poly.entity_id
_entity_poly.type
_entity_poly.pdbx_seq_one_letter_code
_entity_poly.pdbx_strand_id
1 'polypeptide(L)'
;MSKEQIQIDPEGDVLIIIPVKKSATEPEPPKSSKSPIERRFICSKKHLTFASLRAAKIFSSGFKEATKQDDGFHHWKFDETFDDKAFDLVLKIIHGKTREVPQRLDPDLLVAVASVVDDLQCHDALNFYGRGWISSFHGLFGTNLPKEMNKTLAQSIFISFVFEHERLFEDSTKAAIRFNNGAVPTFELPIRANMPSHIEKKRLAILGNLSNGLKSLEYRLLDGQLGCNQGCTAMLLGALIQGMKAAGLYPPRVSPQFPFLILDFVIHSLRNTQSPTYFSAEKGSGAGKYSGSWMLTTRSHTAPPTASSTTPVSSGLFGQPRPPPTARPTPPVSGGLFGQPHPPPTASPTPSVPGGLFGGQPRPKPSTPSGGLFGSPGNTTSSGPTAVDGEDDPALLVRHSCSLRDLLKPILDATEAEIVGLKLADYSKS
;
A
#
# COMPACT_ATOMS: atom_id res chain seq x y z
N MET A 1 -23.19 15.39 -45.02
CA MET A 1 -22.13 14.78 -44.19
C MET A 1 -22.01 13.33 -44.59
N SER A 2 -20.82 12.86 -44.92
CA SER A 2 -20.58 11.48 -45.40
C SER A 2 -20.72 10.48 -44.25
N LYS A 3 -21.69 9.57 -44.38
CA LYS A 3 -21.74 8.37 -43.54
C LYS A 3 -20.69 7.40 -44.09
N GLU A 4 -19.55 7.30 -43.42
CA GLU A 4 -18.50 6.36 -43.81
C GLU A 4 -18.98 4.93 -43.49
N GLN A 5 -19.29 4.17 -44.55
CA GLN A 5 -19.81 2.81 -44.45
C GLN A 5 -18.73 1.82 -44.90
N ILE A 6 -18.20 1.07 -43.94
CA ILE A 6 -17.12 0.11 -44.12
C ILE A 6 -17.71 -1.26 -44.43
N GLN A 7 -17.28 -1.86 -45.55
CA GLN A 7 -17.74 -3.18 -45.98
C GLN A 7 -16.84 -4.28 -45.41
N ILE A 8 -17.12 -4.72 -44.18
CA ILE A 8 -16.50 -5.92 -43.62
C ILE A 8 -16.99 -7.15 -44.39
N ASP A 9 -18.27 -7.19 -44.73
CA ASP A 9 -18.86 -8.16 -45.64
C ASP A 9 -19.74 -7.44 -46.69
N PRO A 10 -19.39 -7.45 -47.99
CA PRO A 10 -20.21 -6.83 -49.04
C PRO A 10 -21.61 -7.43 -49.20
N GLU A 11 -21.78 -8.71 -48.82
CA GLU A 11 -23.07 -9.41 -48.83
C GLU A 11 -23.72 -9.46 -47.42
N GLY A 12 -23.17 -8.71 -46.47
CA GLY A 12 -23.61 -8.70 -45.08
C GLY A 12 -25.04 -8.18 -44.88
N ASP A 13 -25.74 -8.78 -43.93
CA ASP A 13 -27.14 -8.48 -43.58
C ASP A 13 -27.29 -7.80 -42.20
N VAL A 14 -26.19 -7.41 -41.57
CA VAL A 14 -26.11 -6.66 -40.31
C VAL A 14 -25.41 -5.32 -40.56
N LEU A 15 -26.00 -4.25 -40.03
CA LEU A 15 -25.40 -2.92 -39.98
C LEU A 15 -25.04 -2.61 -38.51
N ILE A 16 -23.75 -2.72 -38.17
CA ILE A 16 -23.23 -2.31 -36.87
C ILE A 16 -22.98 -0.80 -36.92
N ILE A 17 -23.43 -0.07 -35.91
CA ILE A 17 -23.36 1.40 -35.84
C ILE A 17 -22.68 1.81 -34.54
N ILE A 18 -21.58 2.56 -34.66
CA ILE A 18 -20.75 3.02 -33.54
C ILE A 18 -20.60 4.55 -33.60
N PRO A 19 -20.96 5.29 -32.54
CA PRO A 19 -20.66 6.70 -32.43
C PRO A 19 -19.14 6.94 -32.37
N VAL A 20 -18.62 7.79 -33.25
CA VAL A 20 -17.21 8.17 -33.29
C VAL A 20 -16.98 9.34 -32.34
N LYS A 21 -16.15 9.11 -31.34
CA LYS A 21 -15.72 10.13 -30.37
C LYS A 21 -14.90 11.20 -31.09
N LYS A 22 -15.40 12.43 -31.18
CA LYS A 22 -14.65 13.56 -31.76
C LYS A 22 -13.35 13.76 -30.98
N SER A 23 -12.21 13.65 -31.67
CA SER A 23 -10.92 14.09 -31.11
C SER A 23 -10.90 15.60 -30.94
N ALA A 24 -10.38 16.11 -29.82
CA ALA A 24 -10.37 17.52 -29.46
C ALA A 24 -9.37 18.39 -30.28
N THR A 25 -8.91 17.91 -31.44
CA THR A 25 -7.85 18.53 -32.27
C THR A 25 -8.36 19.00 -33.63
N GLU A 26 -9.61 18.72 -34.00
CA GLU A 26 -10.19 19.12 -35.29
C GLU A 26 -11.02 20.42 -35.15
N PRO A 27 -10.82 21.44 -36.02
CA PRO A 27 -11.55 22.71 -35.92
C PRO A 27 -13.04 22.56 -36.26
N GLU A 28 -13.91 23.20 -35.48
CA GLU A 28 -15.38 23.13 -35.63
C GLU A 28 -15.85 23.58 -37.04
N PRO A 29 -16.50 22.70 -37.83
CA PRO A 29 -17.21 23.11 -39.05
C PRO A 29 -18.52 23.85 -38.71
N PRO A 30 -19.08 24.63 -39.66
CA PRO A 30 -20.21 25.53 -39.38
C PRO A 30 -21.49 24.78 -38.96
N LYS A 31 -22.26 25.45 -38.08
CA LYS A 31 -23.43 24.92 -37.37
C LYS A 31 -24.60 24.54 -38.31
N SER A 32 -24.62 23.31 -38.82
CA SER A 32 -25.87 22.66 -39.26
C SER A 32 -25.86 21.15 -38.96
N SER A 33 -27.00 20.62 -38.51
CA SER A 33 -27.22 19.24 -38.01
C SER A 33 -26.26 18.73 -36.91
N LYS A 34 -26.73 18.71 -35.66
CA LYS A 34 -26.05 18.05 -34.51
C LYS A 34 -26.26 16.52 -34.50
N SER A 35 -26.03 15.83 -35.61
CA SER A 35 -25.94 14.36 -35.57
C SER A 35 -24.53 13.95 -35.13
N PRO A 36 -24.35 13.00 -34.19
CA PRO A 36 -23.05 12.39 -33.93
C PRO A 36 -22.42 11.88 -35.22
N ILE A 37 -21.09 11.90 -35.31
CA ILE A 37 -20.38 11.20 -36.38
C ILE A 37 -20.53 9.71 -36.06
N GLU A 38 -21.08 8.93 -36.99
CA GLU A 38 -21.27 7.49 -36.83
C GLU A 38 -20.40 6.74 -37.84
N ARG A 39 -19.63 5.75 -37.38
CA ARG A 39 -19.02 4.75 -38.26
C ARG A 39 -19.96 3.56 -38.37
N ARG A 40 -20.12 3.06 -39.60
CA ARG A 40 -21.09 2.01 -39.92
C ARG A 40 -20.39 0.84 -40.60
N PHE A 41 -20.59 -0.37 -40.10
CA PHE A 41 -19.98 -1.58 -40.65
C PHE A 41 -21.06 -2.51 -41.20
N ILE A 42 -20.93 -2.90 -42.48
CA ILE A 42 -21.73 -3.98 -43.05
C ILE A 42 -21.03 -5.30 -42.72
N CYS A 43 -21.74 -6.20 -42.05
CA CYS A 43 -21.25 -7.47 -41.53
C CYS A 43 -22.26 -8.59 -41.81
N SER A 44 -21.81 -9.83 -41.86
CA SER A 44 -22.68 -11.01 -41.97
C SER A 44 -23.15 -11.49 -40.60
N LYS A 45 -24.47 -11.63 -40.44
CA LYS A 45 -25.11 -12.22 -39.25
C LYS A 45 -24.52 -13.61 -38.95
N LYS A 46 -24.27 -14.41 -39.99
CA LYS A 46 -23.75 -15.77 -39.88
C LYS A 46 -22.32 -15.81 -39.31
N HIS A 47 -21.43 -14.92 -39.76
CA HIS A 47 -20.08 -14.83 -39.19
C HIS A 47 -20.10 -14.32 -37.75
N LEU A 48 -20.93 -13.30 -37.47
CA LEU A 48 -21.12 -12.77 -36.12
C LEU A 48 -21.68 -13.81 -35.14
N THR A 49 -22.78 -14.49 -35.46
CA THR A 49 -23.40 -15.47 -34.54
C THR A 49 -22.57 -16.75 -34.38
N PHE A 50 -21.70 -17.09 -35.33
CA PHE A 50 -20.76 -18.19 -35.19
C PHE A 50 -19.60 -17.85 -34.22
N ALA A 51 -19.07 -16.63 -34.29
CA ALA A 51 -17.88 -16.23 -33.53
C ALA A 51 -18.17 -15.53 -32.19
N SER A 52 -19.36 -14.97 -32.00
CA SER A 52 -19.72 -14.14 -30.83
C SER A 52 -20.95 -14.70 -30.11
N LEU A 53 -20.78 -15.08 -28.84
CA LEU A 53 -21.89 -15.55 -28.00
C LEU A 53 -22.91 -14.44 -27.74
N ARG A 54 -22.49 -13.17 -27.64
CA ARG A 54 -23.41 -12.03 -27.50
C ARG A 54 -24.25 -11.84 -28.77
N ALA A 55 -23.62 -11.92 -29.95
CA ALA A 55 -24.32 -11.86 -31.23
C ALA A 55 -25.32 -13.01 -31.37
N ALA A 56 -24.91 -14.26 -31.07
CA ALA A 56 -25.80 -15.42 -31.09
C ALA A 56 -27.05 -15.23 -30.22
N LYS A 57 -26.87 -14.71 -28.99
CA LYS A 57 -27.97 -14.41 -28.06
C LYS A 57 -28.89 -13.30 -28.58
N ILE A 58 -28.32 -12.17 -29.02
CA ILE A 58 -29.09 -11.01 -29.51
C ILE A 58 -29.87 -11.36 -30.78
N PHE A 59 -29.23 -11.98 -31.76
CA PHE A 59 -29.83 -12.28 -33.07
C PHE A 59 -30.82 -13.45 -33.07
N SER A 60 -30.90 -14.22 -31.98
CA SER A 60 -31.89 -15.28 -31.74
C SER A 60 -32.98 -14.88 -30.75
N SER A 61 -32.99 -13.61 -30.30
CA SER A 61 -33.95 -13.09 -29.32
C SER A 61 -35.14 -12.39 -29.98
N GLY A 62 -36.07 -11.87 -29.16
CA GLY A 62 -37.11 -10.93 -29.58
C GLY A 62 -36.70 -9.45 -29.57
N PHE A 63 -35.42 -9.11 -29.43
CA PHE A 63 -34.96 -7.72 -29.48
C PHE A 63 -35.06 -7.12 -30.90
N LYS A 64 -35.01 -5.79 -31.01
CA LYS A 64 -35.19 -5.08 -32.29
C LYS A 64 -34.07 -5.40 -33.28
N GLU A 65 -32.88 -5.64 -32.75
CA GLU A 65 -31.65 -6.07 -33.42
C GLU A 65 -31.82 -7.44 -34.11
N ALA A 66 -32.74 -8.30 -33.66
CA ALA A 66 -32.99 -9.60 -34.27
C ALA A 66 -33.85 -9.53 -35.56
N THR A 67 -34.50 -8.39 -35.80
CA THR A 67 -35.41 -8.15 -36.93
C THR A 67 -34.78 -7.16 -37.92
N LYS A 68 -35.00 -7.36 -39.22
CA LYS A 68 -34.56 -6.41 -40.25
C LYS A 68 -35.42 -5.15 -40.23
N GLN A 69 -34.79 -3.99 -40.43
CA GLN A 69 -35.50 -2.73 -40.67
C GLN A 69 -35.85 -2.58 -42.17
N ASP A 70 -36.55 -1.51 -42.53
CA ASP A 70 -37.03 -1.23 -43.89
C ASP A 70 -35.90 -1.15 -44.95
N ASP A 71 -34.65 -0.90 -44.51
CA ASP A 71 -33.46 -0.90 -45.37
C ASP A 71 -32.86 -2.31 -45.60
N GLY A 72 -33.48 -3.36 -45.06
CA GLY A 72 -33.08 -4.75 -45.25
C GLY A 72 -31.97 -5.25 -44.32
N PHE A 73 -31.45 -4.41 -43.41
CA PHE A 73 -30.40 -4.78 -42.46
C PHE A 73 -30.96 -5.05 -41.06
N HIS A 74 -30.28 -5.92 -40.31
CA HIS A 74 -30.38 -5.95 -38.86
C HIS A 74 -29.50 -4.83 -38.29
N HIS A 75 -30.08 -3.85 -37.59
CA HIS A 75 -29.29 -2.74 -37.03
C HIS A 75 -28.85 -3.10 -35.61
N TRP A 76 -27.55 -3.08 -35.35
CA TRP A 76 -27.00 -3.28 -34.01
C TRP A 76 -26.19 -2.04 -33.60
N LYS A 77 -26.75 -1.27 -32.66
CA LYS A 77 -26.15 -0.02 -32.19
C LYS A 77 -25.35 -0.24 -30.91
N PHE A 78 -24.18 0.39 -30.87
CA PHE A 78 -23.30 0.44 -29.69
C PHE A 78 -23.24 1.89 -29.17
N ASP A 79 -22.73 2.06 -27.95
CA ASP A 79 -22.51 3.37 -27.34
C ASP A 79 -21.13 3.96 -27.70
N GLU A 80 -20.86 5.18 -27.23
CA GLU A 80 -19.62 5.92 -27.50
C GLU A 80 -18.40 5.44 -26.67
N THR A 81 -18.52 4.35 -25.91
CA THR A 81 -17.41 3.85 -25.07
C THR A 81 -16.39 3.02 -25.86
N PHE A 82 -16.80 2.48 -27.00
CA PHE A 82 -15.96 1.60 -27.81
C PHE A 82 -15.13 2.35 -28.86
N ASP A 83 -13.88 1.90 -29.05
CA ASP A 83 -13.03 2.39 -30.13
C ASP A 83 -13.44 1.78 -31.48
N ASP A 84 -13.52 2.64 -32.49
CA ASP A 84 -14.04 2.31 -33.81
C ASP A 84 -13.03 1.56 -34.69
N LYS A 85 -11.73 1.67 -34.41
CA LYS A 85 -10.66 0.86 -35.04
C LYS A 85 -10.52 -0.50 -34.38
N ALA A 86 -10.72 -0.57 -33.06
CA ALA A 86 -10.80 -1.84 -32.35
C ALA A 86 -11.93 -2.72 -32.91
N PHE A 87 -13.11 -2.13 -33.15
CA PHE A 87 -14.21 -2.82 -33.81
C PHE A 87 -13.87 -3.27 -35.24
N ASP A 88 -13.27 -2.41 -36.08
CA ASP A 88 -12.83 -2.80 -37.44
C ASP A 88 -11.94 -4.04 -37.42
N LEU A 89 -10.95 -4.08 -36.53
CA LEU A 89 -10.05 -5.23 -36.36
C LEU A 89 -10.78 -6.50 -35.92
N VAL A 90 -11.64 -6.42 -34.91
CA VAL A 90 -12.42 -7.57 -34.40
C VAL A 90 -13.33 -8.12 -35.48
N LEU A 91 -14.04 -7.24 -36.18
CA LEU A 91 -14.96 -7.61 -37.26
C LEU A 91 -14.20 -8.24 -38.44
N LYS A 92 -13.03 -7.71 -38.82
CA LYS A 92 -12.16 -8.32 -39.85
C LYS A 92 -11.72 -9.72 -39.46
N ILE A 93 -11.31 -9.96 -38.21
CA ILE A 93 -10.93 -11.31 -37.75
C ILE A 93 -12.12 -12.27 -37.80
N ILE A 94 -13.29 -11.85 -37.29
CA ILE A 94 -14.53 -12.64 -37.32
C ILE A 94 -14.94 -13.05 -38.76
N HIS A 95 -14.69 -12.19 -39.75
CA HIS A 95 -14.99 -12.44 -41.16
C HIS A 95 -13.81 -13.03 -41.95
N GLY A 96 -12.74 -13.48 -41.29
CA GLY A 96 -11.58 -14.08 -41.96
C GLY A 96 -10.73 -13.12 -42.82
N LYS A 97 -10.96 -11.81 -42.73
CA LYS A 97 -10.20 -10.75 -43.44
C LYS A 97 -8.84 -10.47 -42.77
N THR A 98 -8.06 -11.51 -42.55
CA THR A 98 -6.87 -11.49 -41.69
C THR A 98 -5.63 -10.84 -42.33
N ARG A 99 -5.63 -10.63 -43.66
CA ARG A 99 -4.50 -9.99 -44.37
C ARG A 99 -4.25 -8.54 -43.96
N GLU A 100 -5.28 -7.84 -43.50
CA GLU A 100 -5.23 -6.44 -43.04
C GLU A 100 -4.95 -6.33 -41.53
N VAL A 101 -4.91 -7.46 -40.82
CA VAL A 101 -4.72 -7.48 -39.37
C VAL A 101 -3.22 -7.27 -39.06
N PRO A 102 -2.85 -6.19 -38.35
CA PRO A 102 -1.45 -5.88 -38.10
C PRO A 102 -0.84 -6.87 -37.11
N GLN A 103 0.44 -7.20 -37.30
CA GLN A 103 1.19 -8.11 -36.43
C GLN A 103 1.51 -7.51 -35.04
N ARG A 104 1.36 -6.18 -34.88
CA ARG A 104 1.56 -5.44 -33.63
C ARG A 104 0.46 -4.39 -33.51
N LEU A 105 0.00 -4.14 -32.30
CA LEU A 105 -0.89 -3.03 -31.96
C LEU A 105 -0.16 -2.02 -31.08
N ASP A 106 -0.78 -0.85 -30.91
CA ASP A 106 -0.49 0.04 -29.79
C ASP A 106 -1.11 -0.52 -28.50
N PRO A 107 -0.52 -0.30 -27.30
CA PRO A 107 -1.09 -0.79 -26.03
C PRO A 107 -2.54 -0.37 -25.75
N ASP A 108 -2.91 0.89 -26.00
CA ASP A 108 -4.28 1.35 -25.74
C ASP A 108 -5.25 0.77 -26.78
N LEU A 109 -4.81 0.56 -28.04
CA LEU A 109 -5.61 -0.14 -29.05
C LEU A 109 -5.78 -1.63 -28.73
N LEU A 110 -4.76 -2.33 -28.21
CA LEU A 110 -4.89 -3.72 -27.75
C LEU A 110 -5.90 -3.85 -26.61
N VAL A 111 -5.90 -2.89 -25.68
CA VAL A 111 -6.86 -2.83 -24.58
C VAL A 111 -8.27 -2.55 -25.10
N ALA A 112 -8.42 -1.65 -26.08
CA ALA A 112 -9.72 -1.39 -26.71
C ALA A 112 -10.24 -2.63 -27.48
N VAL A 113 -9.37 -3.35 -28.20
CA VAL A 113 -9.72 -4.64 -28.84
C VAL A 113 -10.14 -5.67 -27.78
N ALA A 114 -9.45 -5.76 -26.64
CA ALA A 114 -9.87 -6.63 -25.54
C ALA A 114 -11.25 -6.26 -24.96
N SER A 115 -11.58 -4.96 -24.85
CA SER A 115 -12.92 -4.51 -24.44
C SER A 115 -14.01 -4.95 -25.41
N VAL A 116 -13.75 -4.88 -26.72
CA VAL A 116 -14.70 -5.36 -27.74
C VAL A 116 -14.81 -6.89 -27.72
N VAL A 117 -13.71 -7.62 -27.49
CA VAL A 117 -13.73 -9.10 -27.38
C VAL A 117 -14.57 -9.56 -26.20
N ASP A 118 -14.40 -8.93 -25.02
CA ASP A 118 -15.11 -9.33 -23.80
C ASP A 118 -16.59 -8.98 -23.86
N ASP A 119 -16.95 -7.81 -24.39
CA ASP A 119 -18.34 -7.42 -24.64
C ASP A 119 -19.03 -8.35 -25.66
N LEU A 120 -18.41 -8.57 -26.83
CA LEU A 120 -18.98 -9.44 -27.85
C LEU A 120 -18.94 -10.92 -27.45
N GLN A 121 -18.18 -11.31 -26.42
CA GLN A 121 -17.98 -12.71 -26.03
C GLN A 121 -17.49 -13.54 -27.23
N CYS A 122 -16.40 -13.09 -27.85
CA CYS A 122 -15.78 -13.72 -29.04
C CYS A 122 -14.31 -14.13 -28.82
N HIS A 123 -13.97 -14.47 -27.57
CA HIS A 123 -12.62 -14.81 -27.10
C HIS A 123 -11.91 -15.85 -28.00
N ASP A 124 -12.57 -16.96 -28.32
CA ASP A 124 -12.02 -18.04 -29.18
C ASP A 124 -11.53 -17.55 -30.55
N ALA A 125 -12.31 -16.69 -31.21
CA ALA A 125 -11.99 -16.20 -32.55
C ALA A 125 -10.74 -15.31 -32.57
N LEU A 126 -10.43 -14.65 -31.45
CA LEU A 126 -9.36 -13.66 -31.35
C LEU A 126 -8.17 -14.09 -30.47
N ASN A 127 -8.28 -15.20 -29.73
CA ASN A 127 -7.26 -15.71 -28.80
C ASN A 127 -5.86 -15.77 -29.44
N PHE A 128 -5.75 -16.35 -30.65
CA PHE A 128 -4.48 -16.45 -31.37
C PHE A 128 -3.82 -15.09 -31.64
N TYR A 129 -4.60 -14.11 -32.13
CA TYR A 129 -4.12 -12.76 -32.41
C TYR A 129 -3.76 -12.02 -31.12
N GLY A 130 -4.63 -12.09 -30.11
CA GLY A 130 -4.42 -11.52 -28.78
C GLY A 130 -3.11 -11.95 -28.14
N ARG A 131 -2.84 -13.27 -28.13
CA ARG A 131 -1.59 -13.82 -27.58
C ARG A 131 -0.36 -13.40 -28.39
N GLY A 132 -0.48 -13.28 -29.72
CA GLY A 132 0.58 -12.73 -30.59
C GLY A 132 0.89 -11.26 -30.31
N TRP A 133 -0.15 -10.44 -30.12
CA TRP A 133 0.01 -9.02 -29.76
C TRP A 133 0.60 -8.84 -28.37
N ILE A 134 0.12 -9.56 -27.35
CA ILE A 134 0.72 -9.55 -26.00
C ILE A 134 2.22 -9.90 -26.08
N SER A 135 2.55 -10.99 -26.79
CA SER A 135 3.94 -11.46 -26.93
C SER A 135 4.87 -10.48 -27.64
N SER A 136 4.32 -9.52 -28.40
CA SER A 136 5.09 -8.46 -29.05
C SER A 136 5.56 -7.37 -28.07
N PHE A 137 5.03 -7.33 -26.84
CA PHE A 137 5.40 -6.34 -25.82
C PHE A 137 6.39 -6.89 -24.80
N HIS A 138 7.69 -6.73 -25.08
CA HIS A 138 8.75 -7.09 -24.13
C HIS A 138 8.79 -6.21 -22.86
N GLY A 139 8.11 -5.06 -22.87
CA GLY A 139 8.10 -4.05 -21.80
C GLY A 139 6.77 -3.96 -21.04
N LEU A 140 5.81 -3.19 -21.58
CA LEU A 140 4.55 -2.80 -20.91
C LEU A 140 3.77 -3.95 -20.29
N PHE A 141 3.72 -5.10 -20.97
CA PHE A 141 3.00 -6.30 -20.56
C PHE A 141 3.95 -7.51 -20.39
N GLY A 142 5.25 -7.24 -20.22
CA GLY A 142 6.33 -8.23 -20.22
C GLY A 142 6.91 -8.50 -18.84
N THR A 143 8.24 -8.70 -18.77
CA THR A 143 8.94 -9.11 -17.54
C THR A 143 9.02 -8.04 -16.45
N ASN A 144 8.72 -6.78 -16.78
CA ASN A 144 8.91 -5.61 -15.91
C ASN A 144 7.57 -4.97 -15.56
N LEU A 145 6.68 -5.74 -14.90
CA LEU A 145 5.40 -5.24 -14.42
C LEU A 145 5.58 -4.06 -13.45
N PRO A 146 4.64 -3.08 -13.45
CA PRO A 146 4.67 -1.95 -12.52
C PRO A 146 4.75 -2.40 -11.04
N LYS A 147 5.57 -1.69 -10.25
CA LYS A 147 5.67 -1.87 -8.79
C LYS A 147 4.65 -1.03 -8.02
N GLU A 148 3.49 -0.82 -8.63
CA GLU A 148 2.37 -0.01 -8.15
C GLU A 148 1.09 -0.44 -8.85
N MET A 149 -0.06 -0.23 -8.21
CA MET A 149 -1.36 -0.49 -8.83
C MET A 149 -1.78 0.72 -9.69
N ASN A 150 -1.39 0.70 -10.97
CA ASN A 150 -1.65 1.76 -11.95
C ASN A 150 -2.45 1.26 -13.18
N LYS A 151 -2.79 2.16 -14.11
CA LYS A 151 -3.55 1.84 -15.34
C LYS A 151 -2.88 0.71 -16.12
N THR A 152 -1.56 0.76 -16.30
CA THR A 152 -0.80 -0.28 -17.02
C THR A 152 -0.94 -1.65 -16.39
N LEU A 153 -0.85 -1.76 -15.05
CA LEU A 153 -1.03 -3.04 -14.38
C LEU A 153 -2.47 -3.58 -14.49
N ALA A 154 -3.47 -2.70 -14.42
CA ALA A 154 -4.87 -3.08 -14.65
C ALA A 154 -5.11 -3.52 -16.12
N GLN A 155 -4.51 -2.83 -17.09
CA GLN A 155 -4.48 -3.24 -18.49
C GLN A 155 -3.85 -4.63 -18.65
N SER A 156 -2.70 -4.91 -17.99
CA SER A 156 -2.07 -6.24 -18.01
C SER A 156 -3.01 -7.34 -17.50
N ILE A 157 -3.71 -7.10 -16.38
CA ILE A 157 -4.70 -8.05 -15.82
C ILE A 157 -5.84 -8.26 -16.82
N PHE A 158 -6.36 -7.19 -17.41
CA PHE A 158 -7.49 -7.25 -18.32
C PHE A 158 -7.17 -7.99 -19.62
N ILE A 159 -6.10 -7.61 -20.35
CA ILE A 159 -5.77 -8.25 -21.62
C ILE A 159 -5.33 -9.71 -21.44
N SER A 160 -4.65 -10.04 -20.33
CA SER A 160 -4.25 -11.43 -20.05
C SER A 160 -5.42 -12.30 -19.61
N PHE A 161 -6.47 -11.71 -19.03
CA PHE A 161 -7.73 -12.39 -18.83
C PHE A 161 -8.43 -12.66 -20.18
N VAL A 162 -8.66 -11.62 -20.99
CA VAL A 162 -9.44 -11.72 -22.24
C VAL A 162 -8.77 -12.62 -23.30
N PHE A 163 -7.45 -12.62 -23.40
CA PHE A 163 -6.70 -13.46 -24.36
C PHE A 163 -6.05 -14.69 -23.69
N GLU A 164 -6.57 -15.08 -22.52
CA GLU A 164 -6.21 -16.29 -21.77
C GLU A 164 -4.70 -16.52 -21.58
N HIS A 165 -3.95 -15.44 -21.36
CA HIS A 165 -2.50 -15.48 -21.20
C HIS A 165 -2.12 -15.77 -19.73
N GLU A 166 -2.36 -17.02 -19.28
CA GLU A 166 -2.21 -17.52 -17.90
C GLU A 166 -1.05 -16.89 -17.11
N ARG A 167 0.18 -16.98 -17.62
CA ARG A 167 1.38 -16.48 -16.92
C ARG A 167 1.30 -14.98 -16.65
N LEU A 168 0.85 -14.20 -17.61
CA LEU A 168 0.74 -12.74 -17.48
C LEU A 168 -0.38 -12.38 -16.51
N PHE A 169 -1.47 -13.14 -16.50
CA PHE A 169 -2.56 -12.97 -15.54
C PHE A 169 -2.08 -13.26 -14.12
N GLU A 170 -1.36 -14.36 -13.90
CA GLU A 170 -0.79 -14.71 -12.60
C GLU A 170 0.26 -13.69 -12.14
N ASP A 171 1.23 -13.34 -13.00
CA ASP A 171 2.29 -12.37 -12.68
C ASP A 171 1.70 -10.97 -12.40
N SER A 172 0.71 -10.51 -13.18
CA SER A 172 0.06 -9.20 -12.99
C SER A 172 -0.82 -9.15 -11.74
N THR A 173 -1.61 -10.19 -11.48
CA THR A 173 -2.41 -10.25 -10.25
C THR A 173 -1.53 -10.43 -9.01
N LYS A 174 -0.39 -11.14 -9.11
CA LYS A 174 0.64 -11.21 -8.06
C LYS A 174 1.24 -9.84 -7.75
N ALA A 175 1.60 -9.07 -8.79
CA ALA A 175 2.06 -7.70 -8.63
C ALA A 175 0.98 -6.81 -7.98
N ALA A 176 -0.29 -6.93 -8.39
CA ALA A 176 -1.38 -6.20 -7.77
C ALA A 176 -1.55 -6.54 -6.28
N ILE A 177 -1.54 -7.83 -5.89
CA ILE A 177 -1.57 -8.25 -4.47
C ILE A 177 -0.43 -7.61 -3.67
N ARG A 178 0.76 -7.52 -4.27
CA ARG A 178 1.99 -7.03 -3.61
C ARG A 178 2.05 -5.51 -3.46
N PHE A 179 1.65 -4.77 -4.49
CA PHE A 179 1.90 -3.32 -4.61
C PHE A 179 0.64 -2.45 -4.45
N ASN A 180 -0.55 -3.04 -4.41
CA ASN A 180 -1.79 -2.34 -4.10
C ASN A 180 -1.87 -1.93 -2.61
N ASN A 181 -2.68 -0.90 -2.32
CA ASN A 181 -2.86 -0.32 -0.99
C ASN A 181 -4.32 -0.32 -0.49
N GLY A 182 -5.31 -0.78 -1.25
CA GLY A 182 -6.72 -0.76 -0.81
C GLY A 182 -7.70 -1.37 -1.81
N ALA A 183 -8.87 -0.77 -1.98
CA ALA A 183 -9.80 -1.19 -3.04
C ALA A 183 -9.11 -1.08 -4.42
N VAL A 184 -9.00 -2.19 -5.15
CA VAL A 184 -8.25 -2.26 -6.41
C VAL A 184 -8.98 -1.46 -7.50
N PRO A 185 -8.41 -0.35 -8.01
CA PRO A 185 -9.03 0.44 -9.07
C PRO A 185 -9.02 -0.31 -10.40
N THR A 186 -10.13 -0.25 -11.15
CA THR A 186 -10.25 -0.83 -12.50
C THR A 186 -9.84 0.13 -13.61
N PHE A 187 -9.67 1.43 -13.32
CA PHE A 187 -9.34 2.47 -14.30
C PHE A 187 -10.28 2.50 -15.52
N GLU A 188 -11.59 2.38 -15.27
CA GLU A 188 -12.65 2.36 -16.29
C GLU A 188 -12.60 1.15 -17.25
N LEU A 189 -11.69 0.19 -17.03
CA LEU A 189 -11.65 -1.06 -17.77
C LEU A 189 -12.78 -2.00 -17.33
N PRO A 190 -13.36 -2.82 -18.23
CA PRO A 190 -14.43 -3.77 -17.91
C PRO A 190 -13.89 -5.04 -17.21
N ILE A 191 -13.11 -4.85 -16.14
CA ILE A 191 -12.60 -5.95 -15.31
C ILE A 191 -13.73 -6.49 -14.43
N ARG A 192 -13.97 -7.80 -14.49
CA ARG A 192 -14.99 -8.50 -13.70
C ARG A 192 -14.82 -8.21 -12.20
N ALA A 193 -15.88 -7.74 -11.54
CA ALA A 193 -15.83 -7.23 -10.16
C ALA A 193 -15.32 -8.22 -9.10
N ASN A 194 -15.36 -9.52 -9.37
CA ASN A 194 -14.77 -10.53 -8.50
C ASN A 194 -13.23 -10.52 -8.49
N MET A 195 -12.55 -10.13 -9.58
CA MET A 195 -11.08 -10.09 -9.64
C MET A 195 -10.48 -9.01 -8.71
N PRO A 196 -10.88 -7.72 -8.77
CA PRO A 196 -10.47 -6.70 -7.79
C PRO A 196 -10.71 -7.14 -6.35
N SER A 197 -11.87 -7.74 -6.09
CA SER A 197 -12.29 -8.23 -4.77
C SER A 197 -11.40 -9.38 -4.26
N HIS A 198 -11.02 -10.31 -5.14
CA HIS A 198 -10.15 -11.44 -4.79
C HIS A 198 -8.69 -11.02 -4.59
N ILE A 199 -8.17 -10.08 -5.39
CA ILE A 199 -6.85 -9.47 -5.19
C ILE A 199 -6.77 -8.84 -3.79
N GLU A 200 -7.76 -8.00 -3.44
CA GLU A 200 -7.78 -7.31 -2.15
C GLU A 200 -7.97 -8.27 -0.97
N LYS A 201 -8.89 -9.23 -1.08
CA LYS A 201 -9.09 -10.28 -0.07
C LYS A 201 -7.79 -11.05 0.20
N LYS A 202 -7.00 -11.35 -0.84
CA LYS A 202 -5.73 -12.06 -0.72
C LYS A 202 -4.64 -11.19 -0.10
N ARG A 203 -4.53 -9.91 -0.47
CA ARG A 203 -3.63 -8.94 0.19
C ARG A 203 -3.92 -8.83 1.69
N LEU A 204 -5.19 -8.68 2.07
CA LEU A 204 -5.62 -8.56 3.47
C LEU A 204 -5.38 -9.84 4.28
N ALA A 205 -5.56 -11.02 3.67
CA ALA A 205 -5.25 -12.30 4.32
C ALA A 205 -3.75 -12.42 4.66
N ILE A 206 -2.87 -12.11 3.70
CA ILE A 206 -1.41 -12.18 3.89
C ILE A 206 -0.94 -11.18 4.96
N LEU A 207 -1.47 -9.94 4.94
CA LEU A 207 -1.19 -8.95 6.00
C LEU A 207 -1.70 -9.40 7.38
N GLY A 208 -2.84 -10.10 7.43
CA GLY A 208 -3.36 -10.73 8.65
C GLY A 208 -2.44 -11.82 9.19
N ASN A 209 -1.97 -12.72 8.33
CA ASN A 209 -1.04 -13.80 8.67
C ASN A 209 0.30 -13.27 9.19
N LEU A 210 0.89 -12.28 8.49
CA LEU A 210 2.09 -11.58 8.93
C LEU A 210 1.89 -10.91 10.31
N SER A 211 0.80 -10.17 10.48
CA SER A 211 0.47 -9.50 11.75
C SER A 211 0.33 -10.50 12.91
N ASN A 212 -0.31 -11.64 12.68
CA ASN A 212 -0.44 -12.72 13.66
C ASN A 212 0.93 -13.35 14.00
N GLY A 213 1.79 -13.56 13.01
CA GLY A 213 3.16 -14.07 13.23
C GLY A 213 4.01 -13.11 14.07
N LEU A 214 3.96 -11.81 13.77
CA LEU A 214 4.66 -10.77 14.54
C LEU A 214 4.14 -10.68 15.98
N LYS A 215 2.82 -10.76 16.17
CA LYS A 215 2.19 -10.77 17.51
C LYS A 215 2.55 -12.02 18.31
N SER A 216 2.67 -13.19 17.66
CA SER A 216 3.19 -14.40 18.30
C SER A 216 4.65 -14.23 18.74
N LEU A 217 5.49 -13.60 17.90
CA LEU A 217 6.87 -13.28 18.24
C LEU A 217 6.97 -12.30 19.43
N GLU A 218 6.09 -11.29 19.47
CA GLU A 218 5.96 -10.33 20.59
C GLU A 218 5.64 -11.04 21.91
N TYR A 219 4.63 -11.93 21.93
CA TYR A 219 4.30 -12.71 23.13
C TYR A 219 5.45 -13.62 23.58
N ARG A 220 6.11 -14.33 22.66
CA ARG A 220 7.25 -15.20 23.01
C ARG A 220 8.45 -14.45 23.57
N LEU A 221 8.61 -13.17 23.22
CA LEU A 221 9.59 -12.28 23.86
C LEU A 221 9.10 -11.84 25.24
N LEU A 222 7.85 -11.39 25.38
CA LEU A 222 7.27 -11.00 26.69
C LEU A 222 7.33 -12.15 27.73
N ASP A 223 7.07 -13.38 27.30
CA ASP A 223 7.11 -14.59 28.13
C ASP A 223 8.55 -15.09 28.43
N GLY A 224 9.59 -14.40 27.94
CA GLY A 224 10.99 -14.79 28.15
C GLY A 224 11.44 -16.05 27.41
N GLN A 225 10.63 -16.59 26.49
CA GLN A 225 10.97 -17.78 25.70
C GLN A 225 12.05 -17.50 24.63
N LEU A 226 12.30 -16.23 24.34
CA LEU A 226 13.24 -15.76 23.32
C LEU A 226 14.20 -14.72 23.91
N GLY A 227 15.44 -14.75 23.42
CA GLY A 227 16.59 -14.08 24.05
C GLY A 227 17.42 -15.06 24.89
N CYS A 228 18.66 -14.68 25.17
CA CYS A 228 19.57 -15.46 26.01
C CYS A 228 19.47 -15.12 27.51
N ASN A 229 19.03 -13.90 27.82
CA ASN A 229 18.78 -13.34 29.15
C ASN A 229 17.76 -12.18 29.03
N GLN A 230 17.25 -11.70 30.17
CA GLN A 230 16.20 -10.67 30.24
C GLN A 230 16.55 -9.37 29.50
N GLY A 231 17.81 -8.92 29.55
CA GLY A 231 18.25 -7.71 28.85
C GLY A 231 18.23 -7.87 27.34
N CYS A 232 18.66 -9.03 26.84
CA CYS A 232 18.54 -9.38 25.42
C CYS A 232 17.08 -9.47 24.97
N THR A 233 16.21 -10.08 25.78
CA THR A 233 14.77 -10.17 25.53
C THR A 233 14.14 -8.78 25.41
N ALA A 234 14.41 -7.88 26.36
CA ALA A 234 13.91 -6.50 26.33
C ALA A 234 14.43 -5.70 25.12
N MET A 235 15.70 -5.90 24.75
CA MET A 235 16.33 -5.29 23.57
C MET A 235 15.65 -5.76 22.26
N LEU A 236 15.45 -7.07 22.10
CA LEU A 236 14.78 -7.66 20.94
C LEU A 236 13.33 -7.20 20.82
N LEU A 237 12.60 -7.14 21.95
CA LEU A 237 11.22 -6.66 22.01
C LEU A 237 11.13 -5.17 21.62
N GLY A 238 12.02 -4.33 22.15
CA GLY A 238 12.09 -2.91 21.78
C GLY A 238 12.36 -2.71 20.29
N ALA A 239 13.29 -3.47 19.72
CA ALA A 239 13.59 -3.45 18.29
C ALA A 239 12.42 -3.98 17.43
N LEU A 240 11.69 -5.01 17.89
CA LEU A 240 10.51 -5.54 17.21
C LEU A 240 9.38 -4.50 17.16
N ILE A 241 9.06 -3.87 18.29
CA ILE A 241 8.02 -2.83 18.37
C ILE A 241 8.39 -1.64 17.48
N GLN A 242 9.67 -1.24 17.44
CA GLN A 242 10.15 -0.19 16.54
C GLN A 242 10.00 -0.58 15.06
N GLY A 243 10.35 -1.80 14.68
CA GLY A 243 10.15 -2.33 13.32
C GLY A 243 8.68 -2.41 12.91
N MET A 244 7.82 -2.94 13.78
CA MET A 244 6.37 -2.97 13.56
C MET A 244 5.77 -1.56 13.42
N LYS A 245 6.26 -0.59 14.21
CA LYS A 245 5.85 0.82 14.08
C LYS A 245 6.31 1.43 12.75
N ALA A 246 7.56 1.18 12.33
CA ALA A 246 8.09 1.62 11.04
C ALA A 246 7.38 0.96 9.84
N ALA A 247 6.81 -0.22 10.02
CA ALA A 247 5.98 -0.92 9.03
C ALA A 247 4.48 -0.55 9.10
N GLY A 248 4.05 0.33 10.01
CA GLY A 248 2.64 0.74 10.18
C GLY A 248 1.73 -0.30 10.86
N LEU A 249 2.31 -1.35 11.45
CA LEU A 249 1.63 -2.47 12.11
C LEU A 249 1.48 -2.31 13.63
N TYR A 250 2.08 -1.28 14.24
CA TYR A 250 1.97 -0.98 15.68
C TYR A 250 1.16 0.31 15.94
N PRO A 251 0.23 0.34 16.92
CA PRO A 251 -0.15 -0.75 17.82
C PRO A 251 -0.89 -1.89 17.07
N PRO A 252 -0.81 -3.14 17.57
CA PRO A 252 -1.47 -4.28 16.92
C PRO A 252 -2.99 -4.06 16.81
N ARG A 253 -3.52 -4.09 15.58
CA ARG A 253 -4.95 -3.84 15.32
C ARG A 253 -5.79 -5.07 15.64
N VAL A 254 -6.99 -4.85 16.19
CA VAL A 254 -7.92 -5.92 16.63
C VAL A 254 -8.71 -6.53 15.45
N SER A 255 -8.68 -5.90 14.27
CA SER A 255 -9.41 -6.31 13.07
C SER A 255 -8.56 -6.01 11.82
N PRO A 256 -8.59 -6.84 10.76
CA PRO A 256 -7.74 -6.70 9.57
C PRO A 256 -8.21 -5.57 8.63
N GLN A 257 -8.28 -4.36 9.16
CA GLN A 257 -8.32 -3.15 8.37
C GLN A 257 -6.89 -2.65 8.22
N PHE A 258 -6.27 -3.05 7.11
CA PHE A 258 -5.01 -2.53 6.60
C PHE A 258 -5.23 -1.65 5.35
N PRO A 259 -6.08 -0.61 5.42
CA PRO A 259 -6.16 0.36 4.33
C PRO A 259 -4.83 1.10 4.25
N PHE A 260 -4.41 1.40 3.03
CA PHE A 260 -3.22 2.15 2.66
C PHE A 260 -1.86 1.45 2.92
N LEU A 261 -1.81 0.26 3.54
CA LEU A 261 -0.56 -0.51 3.68
C LEU A 261 -0.23 -1.29 2.40
N ILE A 262 0.90 -0.96 1.79
CA ILE A 262 1.48 -1.72 0.67
C ILE A 262 2.28 -2.90 1.24
N LEU A 263 1.97 -4.12 0.80
CA LEU A 263 2.59 -5.34 1.33
C LEU A 263 4.11 -5.38 1.10
N ASP A 264 4.59 -4.93 -0.06
CA ASP A 264 6.03 -4.82 -0.34
C ASP A 264 6.76 -3.88 0.65
N PHE A 265 6.18 -2.70 0.94
CA PHE A 265 6.74 -1.75 1.90
C PHE A 265 6.82 -2.36 3.30
N VAL A 266 5.76 -3.03 3.74
CA VAL A 266 5.71 -3.70 5.06
C VAL A 266 6.82 -4.74 5.17
N ILE A 267 6.96 -5.63 4.17
CA ILE A 267 8.00 -6.67 4.15
C ILE A 267 9.40 -6.04 4.11
N HIS A 268 9.61 -5.01 3.29
CA HIS A 268 10.90 -4.32 3.17
C HIS A 268 11.31 -3.62 4.48
N SER A 269 10.37 -2.92 5.12
CA SER A 269 10.57 -2.25 6.42
C SER A 269 10.96 -3.24 7.52
N LEU A 270 10.27 -4.39 7.59
CA LEU A 270 10.58 -5.45 8.55
C LEU A 270 11.92 -6.14 8.27
N ARG A 271 12.27 -6.40 6.99
CA ARG A 271 13.60 -6.95 6.63
C ARG A 271 14.76 -6.04 7.02
N ASN A 272 14.56 -4.73 6.91
CA ASN A 272 15.56 -3.72 7.24
C ASN A 272 15.63 -3.41 8.75
N THR A 273 14.69 -3.92 9.55
CA THR A 273 14.71 -3.77 11.01
C THR A 273 15.93 -4.49 11.59
N GLN A 274 16.68 -3.78 12.43
CA GLN A 274 17.89 -4.31 13.08
C GLN A 274 17.79 -4.14 14.60
N SER A 275 18.14 -5.20 15.33
CA SER A 275 18.41 -5.14 16.76
C SER A 275 19.79 -4.53 17.01
N PRO A 276 19.97 -3.58 17.94
CA PRO A 276 21.29 -3.10 18.33
C PRO A 276 22.14 -4.23 18.91
N THR A 277 23.47 -4.12 18.82
CA THR A 277 24.35 -5.08 19.49
C THR A 277 24.22 -4.91 21.00
N TYR A 278 23.97 -6.01 21.71
CA TYR A 278 23.82 -6.03 23.16
C TYR A 278 25.04 -6.66 23.85
N PHE A 279 25.45 -6.05 24.96
CA PHE A 279 26.54 -6.49 25.83
C PHE A 279 26.01 -6.57 27.27
N SER A 280 26.45 -7.57 28.03
CA SER A 280 26.20 -7.65 29.48
C SER A 280 27.39 -8.29 30.19
N ALA A 281 27.39 -8.25 31.53
CA ALA A 281 28.28 -9.11 32.30
C ALA A 281 28.04 -10.60 31.95
N GLU A 282 29.08 -11.42 32.02
CA GLU A 282 28.97 -12.87 31.80
C GLU A 282 28.08 -13.57 32.84
N LYS A 283 28.16 -13.13 34.10
CA LYS A 283 27.35 -13.63 35.24
C LYS A 283 25.85 -13.40 34.98
N GLY A 284 25.18 -14.41 34.41
CA GLY A 284 23.76 -14.38 34.03
C GLY A 284 23.45 -14.81 32.60
N SER A 285 24.47 -15.19 31.82
CA SER A 285 24.32 -15.64 30.43
C SER A 285 24.57 -17.13 30.31
N GLY A 286 23.63 -17.91 29.75
CA GLY A 286 23.85 -19.33 29.53
C GLY A 286 25.06 -19.59 28.62
N ALA A 287 25.95 -20.50 29.03
CA ALA A 287 27.22 -20.78 28.36
C ALA A 287 27.04 -21.02 26.85
N GLY A 288 27.90 -20.40 26.04
CA GLY A 288 27.90 -20.54 24.57
C GLY A 288 27.00 -19.60 23.78
N LYS A 289 26.34 -18.60 24.40
CA LYS A 289 25.45 -17.63 23.71
C LYS A 289 26.10 -16.28 23.34
N TYR A 290 27.44 -16.21 23.35
CA TYR A 290 28.18 -14.98 23.06
C TYR A 290 29.21 -15.13 21.93
N SER A 291 29.46 -14.03 21.22
CA SER A 291 30.32 -13.94 20.03
C SER A 291 31.70 -13.32 20.34
N GLY A 292 31.97 -12.97 21.59
CA GLY A 292 33.22 -12.34 22.02
C GLY A 292 33.13 -11.89 23.48
N SER A 293 34.29 -11.55 24.06
CA SER A 293 34.44 -11.14 25.45
C SER A 293 35.44 -9.99 25.57
N TRP A 294 35.17 -9.04 26.47
CA TRP A 294 35.98 -7.83 26.71
C TRP A 294 36.11 -7.59 28.22
N MET A 295 37.29 -7.18 28.68
CA MET A 295 37.50 -6.72 30.05
C MET A 295 37.14 -5.23 30.14
N LEU A 296 36.22 -4.87 31.04
CA LEU A 296 35.92 -3.48 31.37
C LEU A 296 36.80 -3.02 32.54
N THR A 297 37.74 -2.11 32.28
CA THR A 297 38.57 -1.50 33.34
C THR A 297 37.95 -0.18 33.77
N THR A 298 37.31 -0.16 34.94
CA THR A 298 36.77 1.04 35.58
C THR A 298 37.90 1.84 36.23
N ARG A 299 38.46 2.83 35.51
CA ARG A 299 39.45 3.74 36.10
C ARG A 299 38.78 4.70 37.07
N SER A 300 38.80 4.37 38.34
CA SER A 300 38.44 5.26 39.44
C SER A 300 39.41 6.44 39.49
N HIS A 301 38.97 7.60 39.00
CA HIS A 301 39.69 8.86 39.18
C HIS A 301 39.43 9.38 40.61
N THR A 302 40.22 8.88 41.57
CA THR A 302 40.40 9.58 42.85
C THR A 302 41.00 10.95 42.58
N ALA A 303 40.27 12.00 42.94
CA ALA A 303 40.80 13.36 42.91
C ALA A 303 42.02 13.43 43.86
N PRO A 304 43.11 14.13 43.49
CA PRO A 304 44.26 14.29 44.37
C PRO A 304 43.85 15.03 45.66
N PRO A 305 44.46 14.72 46.81
CA PRO A 305 44.13 15.37 48.07
C PRO A 305 44.39 16.88 47.95
N THR A 306 43.35 17.68 48.13
CA THR A 306 43.44 19.14 48.14
C THR A 306 44.35 19.60 49.27
N ALA A 307 45.51 20.15 48.92
CA ALA A 307 46.37 20.85 49.87
C ALA A 307 45.59 22.03 50.47
N SER A 308 45.52 22.09 51.79
CA SER A 308 44.75 23.11 52.51
C SER A 308 45.49 24.45 52.50
N SER A 309 45.02 25.40 51.69
CA SER A 309 45.39 26.82 51.80
C SER A 309 44.16 27.66 52.12
N THR A 310 44.17 28.31 53.27
CA THR A 310 43.02 29.01 53.86
C THR A 310 42.68 30.35 53.20
N THR A 311 41.39 30.50 52.83
CA THR A 311 40.58 31.75 52.83
C THR A 311 40.88 32.84 51.77
N PRO A 312 39.91 33.72 51.44
CA PRO A 312 38.56 33.86 52.02
C PRO A 312 37.38 33.60 51.06
N VAL A 313 36.19 33.55 51.67
CA VAL A 313 34.89 33.27 51.04
C VAL A 313 34.42 34.43 50.16
N SER A 314 33.91 34.12 48.97
CA SER A 314 32.95 34.95 48.24
C SER A 314 31.95 34.04 47.51
N SER A 315 30.68 34.44 47.51
CA SER A 315 29.55 33.53 47.33
C SER A 315 29.08 33.39 45.87
N GLY A 316 28.68 32.18 45.48
CA GLY A 316 27.74 31.96 44.37
C GLY A 316 28.36 31.48 43.07
N LEU A 317 28.34 30.16 42.83
CA LEU A 317 28.71 29.56 41.55
C LEU A 317 27.78 28.39 41.20
N PHE A 318 26.56 28.73 40.77
CA PHE A 318 25.67 27.83 40.01
C PHE A 318 25.42 28.45 38.64
N GLY A 319 26.17 28.01 37.64
CA GLY A 319 25.94 28.40 36.25
C GLY A 319 24.78 27.62 35.64
N GLN A 320 23.70 28.30 35.25
CA GLN A 320 22.74 27.74 34.30
C GLN A 320 23.31 27.79 32.86
N PRO A 321 22.93 26.85 31.98
CA PRO A 321 23.28 26.92 30.57
C PRO A 321 22.66 28.12 29.84
N ARG A 322 23.45 28.69 28.94
CA ARG A 322 23.26 29.95 28.21
C ARG A 322 22.35 29.80 26.97
N PRO A 323 21.40 30.72 26.70
CA PRO A 323 20.74 30.84 25.39
C PRO A 323 21.60 31.63 24.37
N PRO A 324 21.44 31.39 23.05
CA PRO A 324 22.14 32.14 22.00
C PRO A 324 21.60 33.58 21.84
N PRO A 325 22.38 34.51 21.23
CA PRO A 325 22.23 35.95 21.44
C PRO A 325 21.28 36.67 20.45
N THR A 326 20.80 37.84 20.87
CA THR A 326 19.98 38.76 20.07
C THR A 326 20.77 39.97 19.53
N ALA A 327 20.37 40.38 18.31
CA ALA A 327 20.42 41.73 17.72
C ALA A 327 21.77 42.44 17.44
N ARG A 328 21.87 42.98 16.21
CA ARG A 328 22.73 44.10 15.80
C ARG A 328 21.82 45.26 15.38
N PRO A 329 22.15 46.54 15.65
CA PRO A 329 21.22 47.65 15.44
C PRO A 329 21.18 48.18 14.00
N THR A 330 19.99 48.64 13.59
CA THR A 330 19.71 49.62 12.51
C THR A 330 20.06 51.05 13.02
N PRO A 331 20.27 52.10 12.16
CA PRO A 331 19.32 52.61 11.15
C PRO A 331 20.01 53.32 9.93
N PRO A 332 19.39 54.28 9.20
CA PRO A 332 18.06 54.34 8.58
C PRO A 332 18.12 54.67 7.05
N VAL A 333 17.04 54.39 6.28
CA VAL A 333 16.69 55.18 5.07
C VAL A 333 15.16 55.31 4.92
N SER A 334 14.75 56.49 4.44
CA SER A 334 13.40 57.05 4.26
C SER A 334 12.53 56.43 3.14
N GLY A 335 11.21 56.66 3.22
CA GLY A 335 10.47 57.26 2.07
C GLY A 335 9.19 56.59 1.54
N GLY A 336 8.01 57.05 1.98
CA GLY A 336 6.71 57.01 1.24
C GLY A 336 6.00 55.64 1.10
N LEU A 337 4.73 55.56 0.65
CA LEU A 337 3.69 56.59 0.43
C LEU A 337 2.30 55.89 0.23
N PHE A 338 1.24 56.27 0.97
CA PHE A 338 -0.18 55.80 0.86
C PHE A 338 -0.45 54.25 0.96
N GLY A 339 -1.62 53.73 1.39
CA GLY A 339 -2.87 54.33 1.86
C GLY A 339 -3.75 53.31 2.64
N GLN A 340 -4.80 53.80 3.29
CA GLN A 340 -5.70 53.16 4.29
C GLN A 340 -6.94 52.42 3.67
N PRO A 341 -7.98 51.92 4.41
CA PRO A 341 -7.99 51.01 5.60
C PRO A 341 -9.23 50.04 5.74
N HIS A 342 -9.29 49.27 6.86
CA HIS A 342 -10.51 48.83 7.62
C HIS A 342 -11.54 47.80 7.04
N PRO A 343 -12.45 47.20 7.87
CA PRO A 343 -12.38 46.80 9.29
C PRO A 343 -12.92 45.35 9.60
N PRO A 344 -12.90 44.87 10.86
CA PRO A 344 -13.47 43.56 11.28
C PRO A 344 -14.82 43.65 12.05
N PRO A 345 -15.55 42.53 12.24
CA PRO A 345 -16.60 42.34 13.26
C PRO A 345 -16.16 41.37 14.39
N THR A 346 -16.10 41.75 15.66
CA THR A 346 -17.15 41.80 16.74
C THR A 346 -17.64 40.48 17.36
N ALA A 347 -17.06 40.19 18.53
CA ALA A 347 -17.58 39.68 19.81
C ALA A 347 -19.01 39.07 20.00
N SER A 348 -19.03 37.90 20.68
CA SER A 348 -20.01 37.43 21.71
C SER A 348 -21.46 37.07 21.27
N PRO A 349 -22.32 36.42 22.12
CA PRO A 349 -22.13 35.84 23.46
C PRO A 349 -22.67 34.39 23.67
N THR A 350 -22.55 33.87 24.90
CA THR A 350 -23.24 32.68 25.46
C THR A 350 -24.75 32.89 25.71
N PRO A 351 -25.53 31.80 25.87
CA PRO A 351 -26.54 31.76 26.94
C PRO A 351 -26.56 30.45 27.78
N SER A 352 -27.41 30.43 28.80
CA SER A 352 -27.34 29.60 30.02
C SER A 352 -28.45 28.53 30.20
N VAL A 353 -28.35 27.77 31.31
CA VAL A 353 -29.06 26.52 31.68
C VAL A 353 -30.45 26.73 32.32
N PRO A 354 -31.36 25.73 32.28
CA PRO A 354 -31.87 25.04 33.51
C PRO A 354 -31.98 23.49 33.34
N GLY A 355 -32.18 22.63 34.35
CA GLY A 355 -32.16 22.77 35.82
C GLY A 355 -32.93 21.65 36.58
N GLY A 356 -32.29 20.87 37.47
CA GLY A 356 -32.91 19.83 38.35
C GLY A 356 -31.96 18.63 38.64
N LEU A 357 -31.43 18.42 39.85
CA LEU A 357 -31.95 17.64 41.03
C LEU A 357 -32.07 16.12 40.77
N PHE A 358 -31.60 15.16 41.59
CA PHE A 358 -31.00 15.07 42.96
C PHE A 358 -29.71 14.19 42.90
N GLY A 359 -28.83 14.03 43.90
CA GLY A 359 -28.68 14.57 45.26
C GLY A 359 -27.67 13.70 46.07
N GLY A 360 -26.82 14.29 46.94
CA GLY A 360 -25.90 13.52 47.80
C GLY A 360 -24.75 14.31 48.43
N GLN A 361 -24.76 14.44 49.77
CA GLN A 361 -23.73 15.01 50.66
C GLN A 361 -24.14 14.70 52.13
N PRO A 362 -23.27 14.85 53.16
CA PRO A 362 -22.06 15.68 53.17
C PRO A 362 -20.76 15.01 53.69
N ARG A 363 -19.66 15.75 53.52
CA ARG A 363 -18.37 15.57 54.20
C ARG A 363 -18.28 16.53 55.39
N PRO A 364 -17.29 16.39 56.29
CA PRO A 364 -16.20 17.37 56.22
C PRO A 364 -14.77 16.82 56.46
N LYS A 365 -13.81 17.70 56.21
CA LYS A 365 -12.36 17.67 56.49
C LYS A 365 -12.05 19.01 57.24
N PRO A 366 -10.81 19.39 57.61
CA PRO A 366 -9.52 18.68 57.62
C PRO A 366 -8.70 18.84 58.93
N SER A 367 -7.56 18.15 59.04
CA SER A 367 -6.30 18.75 59.55
C SER A 367 -5.08 17.92 59.14
N THR A 368 -3.92 18.57 59.03
CA THR A 368 -2.57 17.97 58.93
C THR A 368 -1.76 18.42 60.13
N PRO A 369 -0.76 17.64 60.56
CA PRO A 369 0.60 18.23 60.50
C PRO A 369 1.72 17.26 60.08
N SER A 370 2.86 17.90 59.81
CA SER A 370 4.19 17.34 59.55
C SER A 370 4.71 16.40 60.65
N GLY A 371 5.60 15.47 60.29
CA GLY A 371 6.36 14.62 61.20
C GLY A 371 7.39 13.78 60.46
N GLY A 372 8.68 13.89 60.80
CA GLY A 372 9.78 13.29 60.05
C GLY A 372 9.97 11.79 60.29
N LEU A 373 10.50 11.10 59.28
CA LEU A 373 10.85 9.67 59.35
C LEU A 373 12.37 9.50 59.48
N PHE A 374 12.89 9.62 60.71
CA PHE A 374 14.25 9.21 61.08
C PHE A 374 14.18 7.98 62.00
N GLY A 375 15.07 7.01 61.78
CA GLY A 375 14.98 5.67 62.39
C GLY A 375 15.58 5.54 63.79
N SER A 376 15.50 4.33 64.34
CA SER A 376 16.27 3.87 65.51
C SER A 376 16.38 2.34 65.51
N PRO A 377 17.36 1.75 66.23
CA PRO A 377 18.04 0.53 65.75
C PRO A 377 17.58 -0.78 66.41
N GLY A 378 17.69 -1.88 65.64
CA GLY A 378 17.64 -3.25 66.16
C GLY A 378 19.06 -3.77 66.43
N ASN A 379 19.29 -4.34 67.61
CA ASN A 379 20.62 -4.62 68.13
C ASN A 379 21.28 -5.90 67.55
N THR A 380 22.61 -5.95 67.61
CA THR A 380 23.46 -7.04 67.09
C THR A 380 23.46 -8.31 67.93
N THR A 381 23.63 -9.46 67.28
CA THR A 381 24.48 -10.56 67.79
C THR A 381 25.32 -11.11 66.64
N SER A 382 26.53 -11.54 66.96
CA SER A 382 27.64 -11.69 66.01
C SER A 382 27.84 -13.11 65.49
N SER A 383 28.27 -13.19 64.23
CA SER A 383 29.19 -14.24 63.76
C SER A 383 30.25 -13.60 62.85
N GLY A 384 31.42 -14.25 62.75
CA GLY A 384 32.69 -13.63 62.33
C GLY A 384 32.82 -13.26 60.84
N PRO A 385 33.98 -12.70 60.45
CA PRO A 385 34.12 -11.90 59.24
C PRO A 385 34.14 -12.73 57.96
N THR A 386 33.17 -12.48 57.08
CA THR A 386 33.34 -12.70 55.64
C THR A 386 34.15 -11.55 55.04
N ALA A 387 35.07 -11.89 54.14
CA ALA A 387 36.07 -10.97 53.60
C ALA A 387 35.48 -9.68 53.00
N VAL A 388 36.24 -8.59 53.16
CA VAL A 388 36.11 -7.43 52.28
C VAL A 388 36.79 -7.80 50.97
N ASP A 389 36.05 -8.45 50.07
CA ASP A 389 36.47 -8.65 48.68
C ASP A 389 36.37 -7.31 47.93
N GLY A 390 37.26 -6.40 48.31
CA GLY A 390 37.57 -5.18 47.57
C GLY A 390 38.48 -5.48 46.40
N GLU A 391 38.05 -6.40 45.53
CA GLU A 391 38.74 -6.73 44.29
C GLU A 391 37.94 -6.12 43.14
N ASP A 392 38.47 -5.03 42.56
CA ASP A 392 37.92 -4.29 41.42
C ASP A 392 38.19 -5.10 40.12
N ASP A 393 37.80 -6.37 40.16
CA ASP A 393 38.08 -7.42 39.18
C ASP A 393 37.35 -7.07 37.87
N PRO A 394 38.06 -6.96 36.72
CA PRO A 394 37.51 -6.29 35.55
C PRO A 394 36.28 -7.00 35.02
N ALA A 395 35.13 -6.31 35.11
CA ALA A 395 33.84 -6.89 34.75
C ALA A 395 33.85 -7.41 33.32
N LEU A 396 33.80 -8.75 33.18
CA LEU A 396 33.85 -9.41 31.88
C LEU A 396 32.53 -9.18 31.13
N LEU A 397 32.60 -8.34 30.10
CA LEU A 397 31.50 -8.06 29.19
C LEU A 397 31.48 -9.06 28.04
N VAL A 398 30.35 -9.70 27.82
CA VAL A 398 30.12 -10.61 26.69
C VAL A 398 29.15 -10.00 25.68
N ARG A 399 29.45 -10.18 24.38
CA ARG A 399 28.57 -9.74 23.28
C ARG A 399 27.61 -10.86 22.92
N HIS A 400 26.33 -10.58 22.96
CA HIS A 400 25.29 -11.55 22.66
C HIS A 400 25.10 -11.75 21.16
N SER A 401 24.80 -12.98 20.73
CA SER A 401 24.55 -13.33 19.33
C SER A 401 23.07 -13.24 18.92
N CYS A 402 22.16 -12.91 19.85
CA CYS A 402 20.73 -12.83 19.56
C CYS A 402 20.41 -11.71 18.54
N SER A 403 19.74 -12.09 17.45
CA SER A 403 19.44 -11.24 16.30
C SER A 403 17.93 -11.21 16.04
N LEU A 404 17.33 -10.03 16.00
CA LEU A 404 15.92 -9.88 15.61
C LEU A 404 15.68 -10.27 14.14
N ARG A 405 16.66 -10.05 13.26
CA ARG A 405 16.58 -10.44 11.85
C ARG A 405 16.36 -11.95 11.70
N ASP A 406 17.00 -12.75 12.53
CA ASP A 406 16.95 -14.21 12.45
C ASP A 406 15.59 -14.73 12.95
N LEU A 407 14.98 -14.03 13.92
CA LEU A 407 13.63 -14.30 14.40
C LEU A 407 12.54 -13.85 13.41
N LEU A 408 12.75 -12.74 12.69
CA LEU A 408 11.82 -12.25 11.66
C LEU A 408 11.89 -13.05 10.36
N LYS A 409 13.08 -13.56 9.98
CA LYS A 409 13.32 -14.27 8.73
C LYS A 409 12.27 -15.35 8.39
N PRO A 410 11.97 -16.35 9.25
CA PRO A 410 10.99 -17.38 8.90
C PRO A 410 9.57 -16.84 8.69
N ILE A 411 9.18 -15.78 9.42
CA ILE A 411 7.86 -15.14 9.25
C ILE A 411 7.78 -14.44 7.88
N LEU A 412 8.85 -13.71 7.51
CA LEU A 412 8.91 -12.95 6.26
C LEU A 412 9.07 -13.86 5.03
N ASP A 413 9.84 -14.94 5.14
CA ASP A 413 9.97 -15.94 4.07
C ASP A 413 8.65 -16.69 3.83
N ALA A 414 7.91 -17.05 4.89
CA ALA A 414 6.57 -17.61 4.76
C ALA A 414 5.57 -16.61 4.13
N THR A 415 5.59 -15.34 4.57
CA THR A 415 4.76 -14.27 4.02
C THR A 415 5.00 -14.10 2.50
N GLU A 416 6.25 -14.16 2.06
CA GLU A 416 6.62 -14.07 0.64
C GLU A 416 6.12 -15.27 -0.18
N ALA A 417 6.14 -16.47 0.39
CA ALA A 417 5.62 -17.68 -0.25
C ALA A 417 4.10 -17.64 -0.45
N GLU A 418 3.35 -16.91 0.39
CA GLU A 418 1.91 -16.69 0.22
C GLU A 418 1.57 -15.71 -0.94
N ILE A 419 2.54 -14.89 -1.39
CA ILE A 419 2.35 -13.92 -2.49
C ILE A 419 2.42 -14.65 -3.84
N VAL A 420 1.32 -15.34 -4.17
CA VAL A 420 1.07 -15.97 -5.48
C VAL A 420 -0.12 -15.30 -6.15
N GLY A 421 -0.14 -15.27 -7.49
CA GLY A 421 -1.21 -14.62 -8.24
C GLY A 421 -2.56 -15.34 -8.13
N LEU A 422 -3.52 -14.86 -8.90
CA LEU A 422 -4.79 -15.55 -9.15
C LEU A 422 -4.60 -16.54 -10.31
N LYS A 423 -5.28 -17.68 -10.28
CA LYS A 423 -5.26 -18.64 -11.39
C LYS A 423 -6.36 -18.29 -12.38
N LEU A 424 -6.02 -18.22 -13.67
CA LEU A 424 -6.96 -17.83 -14.73
C LEU A 424 -8.17 -18.79 -14.81
N ALA A 425 -7.93 -20.10 -14.62
CA ALA A 425 -8.94 -21.15 -14.67
C ALA A 425 -10.13 -20.96 -13.70
N ASP A 426 -9.93 -20.18 -12.63
CA ASP A 426 -10.98 -19.84 -11.66
C ASP A 426 -12.00 -18.81 -12.21
N TYR A 427 -11.69 -18.18 -13.35
CA TYR A 427 -12.46 -17.07 -13.94
C TYR A 427 -12.95 -17.33 -15.38
N SER A 428 -12.39 -18.33 -16.08
CA SER A 428 -12.68 -18.60 -17.50
C SER A 428 -14.04 -19.28 -17.76
N LYS A 429 -14.74 -19.77 -16.73
CA LYS A 429 -15.94 -20.63 -16.86
C LYS A 429 -17.27 -19.86 -16.71
N SER A 430 -17.56 -18.91 -17.61
CA SER A 430 -18.83 -18.15 -17.61
C SER A 430 -19.37 -17.84 -19.00
#